data_AF-A0A2L2WS71-F1
#
_entry.id   AF-A0A2L2WS71-F1
#
_cell.length_a   1.000
_cell.length_b   1.000
_cell.length_c   1.000
_cell.angle_alpha   90.00
_cell.angle_beta   90.00
_cell.angle_gamma   90.00
#
_symmetry.space_group_name_H-M   'P 1'
#
loop_
_entity.id
_entity.type
_entity.pdbx_description
1 polymer ?
#
loop_
_entity_poly.entity_id
_entity_poly.type
_entity_poly.pdbx_seq_one_letter_code
_entity_poly.pdbx_strand_id
1 'polypeptide(L)'
;MREGNQGGGLNILRHIGPGLLVTVGFIDPGNWASNFAAGSAFGYALLWVVTLSTLMLIVLQHNVAHLGIVTGLCLSEAATRYLPRAVSRPVLWSAMGASVSTSLAEILGAAIALEMLFGLPLTV
;
A
#
# COMPACT_ATOMS: atom_id res chain seq x y z
N MET A 1 35.21 -14.01 12.50
CA MET A 1 35.49 -13.26 13.75
C MET A 1 34.92 -11.86 13.56
N ARG A 2 33.73 -11.45 14.04
CA ARG A 2 33.07 -11.70 15.32
C ARG A 2 31.55 -11.88 15.08
N GLU A 3 31.03 -13.05 15.46
CA GLU A 3 29.60 -13.25 15.69
C GLU A 3 29.23 -12.53 16.99
N GLY A 4 28.86 -11.26 16.87
CA GLY A 4 28.27 -10.51 17.96
C GLY A 4 26.79 -10.84 18.04
N ASN A 5 26.39 -11.44 19.15
CA ASN A 5 25.01 -11.61 19.63
C ASN A 5 24.28 -10.24 19.70
N GLN A 6 23.89 -9.71 18.56
CA GLN A 6 23.03 -8.54 18.44
C GLN A 6 21.60 -9.03 18.60
N GLY A 7 21.00 -8.76 19.77
CA GLY A 7 19.67 -9.24 20.13
C GLY A 7 18.69 -9.15 18.97
N GLY A 8 17.98 -10.24 18.66
CA GLY A 8 17.18 -10.42 17.45
C GLY A 8 16.26 -9.24 17.11
N GLY A 9 15.80 -8.48 18.12
CA GLY A 9 15.01 -7.26 17.95
C GLY A 9 15.73 -6.13 17.19
N LEU A 10 17.04 -5.92 17.39
CA LEU A 10 17.79 -4.84 16.72
C LEU A 10 18.00 -5.15 15.22
N ASN A 11 18.12 -6.43 14.88
CA ASN A 11 18.22 -6.86 13.48
C ASN A 11 16.88 -6.72 12.74
N ILE A 12 15.75 -6.95 13.41
CA ILE A 12 14.41 -6.74 12.82
C ILE A 12 14.17 -5.26 12.49
N LEU A 13 14.55 -4.36 13.40
CA LEU A 13 14.42 -2.91 13.20
C LEU A 13 15.20 -2.40 11.97
N ARG A 14 16.32 -3.04 11.61
CA ARG A 14 17.08 -2.70 10.39
C ARG A 14 16.34 -3.07 9.09
N HIS A 15 15.44 -4.03 9.11
CA HIS A 15 14.79 -4.57 7.90
C HIS A 15 13.28 -4.26 7.82
N ILE A 16 12.71 -3.59 8.83
CA ILE A 16 11.28 -3.27 8.87
C ILE A 16 10.88 -2.11 7.95
N GLY A 17 11.85 -1.26 7.55
CA GLY A 17 11.62 -0.04 6.77
C GLY A 17 10.77 -0.23 5.50
N PRO A 18 11.12 -1.18 4.60
CA PRO A 18 10.34 -1.43 3.40
C PRO A 18 8.89 -1.85 3.69
N GLY A 19 8.68 -2.67 4.71
CA GLY A 19 7.33 -3.09 5.12
C GLY A 19 6.49 -1.91 5.61
N LEU A 20 7.09 -1.02 6.41
CA LEU A 20 6.41 0.16 6.94
C LEU A 20 5.99 1.13 5.81
N LEU A 21 6.88 1.38 4.84
CA LEU A 21 6.57 2.20 3.67
C LEU A 21 5.39 1.64 2.87
N VAL A 22 5.33 0.33 2.70
CA VAL A 22 4.20 -0.34 2.06
C VAL A 22 2.91 -0.15 2.86
N THR A 23 2.95 -0.32 4.18
CA THR A 23 1.73 -0.21 5.01
C THR A 23 1.11 1.18 5.02
N VAL A 24 1.91 2.24 4.91
CA VAL A 24 1.40 3.62 4.86
C VAL A 24 0.46 3.82 3.68
N GLY A 25 0.78 3.24 2.52
CA GLY A 25 -0.07 3.33 1.33
C GLY A 25 -1.43 2.63 1.43
N PHE A 26 -1.64 1.77 2.44
CA PHE A 26 -2.94 1.13 2.70
C PHE A 26 -3.81 1.86 3.73
N ILE A 27 -3.22 2.84 4.41
CA ILE A 27 -3.88 3.71 5.39
C ILE A 27 -4.06 5.09 4.74
N ASP A 28 -4.55 5.10 3.51
CA ASP A 28 -4.77 6.30 2.72
C ASP A 28 -6.20 6.87 2.91
N PRO A 29 -6.42 8.17 2.63
CA PRO A 29 -7.73 8.80 2.75
C PRO A 29 -8.83 8.17 1.88
N GLY A 30 -8.47 7.54 0.75
CA GLY A 30 -9.42 6.90 -0.14
C GLY A 30 -10.09 5.67 0.50
N ASN A 31 -9.31 4.86 1.22
CA ASN A 31 -9.82 3.73 1.98
C ASN A 31 -10.73 4.18 3.15
N TRP A 32 -10.42 5.32 3.78
CA TRP A 32 -11.19 5.84 4.91
C TRP A 32 -12.62 6.20 4.51
N ALA A 33 -12.81 6.86 3.36
CA ALA A 33 -14.14 7.23 2.87
C ALA A 33 -15.08 6.03 2.75
N SER A 34 -14.59 4.94 2.15
CA SER A 34 -15.37 3.71 1.97
C SER A 34 -15.66 3.02 3.31
N ASN A 35 -14.67 2.94 4.21
CA ASN A 35 -14.83 2.31 5.52
C ASN A 35 -15.77 3.10 6.43
N PHE A 36 -15.74 4.43 6.39
CA PHE A 36 -16.67 5.27 7.14
C PHE A 36 -18.09 5.20 6.60
N ALA A 37 -18.27 5.20 5.27
CA ALA A 37 -19.58 5.02 4.65
C ALA A 37 -20.17 3.63 4.96
N ALA A 38 -19.34 2.58 4.89
CA ALA A 38 -19.73 1.23 5.25
C ALA A 38 -20.09 1.12 6.75
N GLY A 39 -19.30 1.72 7.63
CA GLY A 39 -19.56 1.74 9.07
C GLY A 39 -20.82 2.52 9.45
N SER A 40 -21.10 3.63 8.77
CA SER A 40 -22.32 4.41 9.03
C SER A 40 -23.59 3.70 8.55
N ALA A 41 -23.51 2.95 7.45
CA ALA A 41 -24.65 2.21 6.90
C ALA A 41 -24.88 0.84 7.54
N PHE A 42 -23.81 0.09 7.87
CA PHE A 42 -23.89 -1.31 8.30
C PHE A 42 -23.36 -1.56 9.72
N GLY A 43 -22.90 -0.51 10.42
CA GLY A 43 -22.29 -0.65 11.74
C GLY A 43 -21.08 -1.59 11.72
N TYR A 44 -21.03 -2.52 12.66
CA TYR A 44 -19.91 -3.47 12.80
C TYR A 44 -20.02 -4.73 11.94
N ALA A 45 -21.08 -4.88 11.14
CA ALA A 45 -21.33 -6.10 10.38
C ALA A 45 -20.24 -6.42 9.35
N LEU A 46 -19.51 -5.41 8.86
CA LEU A 46 -18.47 -5.55 7.82
C LEU A 46 -17.05 -5.72 8.38
N LEU A 47 -16.84 -5.73 9.70
CA LEU A 47 -15.51 -5.86 10.28
C LEU A 47 -14.78 -7.14 9.85
N TRP A 48 -15.50 -8.24 9.66
CA TRP A 48 -14.92 -9.51 9.21
C TRP A 48 -14.36 -9.39 7.77
N VAL A 49 -14.97 -8.58 6.92
CA VAL A 49 -14.49 -8.31 5.55
C VAL A 49 -13.18 -7.55 5.60
N VAL A 50 -13.07 -6.56 6.49
CA VAL A 50 -11.82 -5.80 6.70
C VAL A 50 -10.71 -6.72 7.15
N THR A 51 -10.97 -7.61 8.13
CA THR A 51 -9.96 -8.57 8.62
C THR A 51 -9.52 -9.54 7.52
N LEU A 52 -10.47 -10.08 6.75
CA LEU A 52 -10.18 -10.95 5.62
C LEU A 52 -9.33 -10.24 4.55
N SER A 53 -9.67 -8.99 4.23
CA SER A 53 -8.92 -8.16 3.28
C SER A 53 -7.48 -7.93 3.74
N THR A 54 -7.26 -7.63 5.02
CA THR A 54 -5.91 -7.47 5.58
C THR A 54 -5.09 -8.76 5.50
N LEU A 55 -5.69 -9.92 5.76
CA LEU A 55 -5.01 -11.21 5.63
C LEU A 55 -4.58 -11.48 4.18
N MET A 56 -5.48 -11.25 3.22
CA MET A 56 -5.17 -11.38 1.79
C MET A 56 -4.02 -10.45 1.40
N LEU A 57 -4.06 -9.21 1.87
CA LEU A 57 -3.03 -8.23 1.61
C LEU A 57 -1.65 -8.68 2.11
N ILE A 58 -1.57 -9.20 3.34
CA ILE A 58 -0.30 -9.71 3.90
C ILE A 58 0.28 -10.82 3.01
N VAL A 59 -0.55 -11.75 2.54
CA VAL A 59 -0.11 -12.85 1.67
C VAL A 59 0.40 -12.31 0.33
N LEU A 60 -0.31 -11.37 -0.29
CA LEU A 60 0.09 -10.79 -1.57
C LEU A 60 1.40 -10.00 -1.44
N GLN A 61 1.53 -9.14 -0.43
CA GLN A 61 2.74 -8.35 -0.21
C GLN A 61 3.93 -9.22 0.16
N HIS A 62 3.72 -10.33 0.89
CA HIS A 62 4.76 -11.30 1.18
C HIS A 62 5.33 -11.92 -0.10
N ASN A 63 4.48 -12.29 -1.06
CA ASN A 63 4.92 -12.85 -2.35
C ASN A 63 5.73 -11.82 -3.17
N VAL A 64 5.28 -10.56 -3.21
CA VAL A 64 6.00 -9.48 -3.91
C VAL A 64 7.36 -9.22 -3.27
N ALA A 65 7.42 -9.17 -1.93
CA ALA A 65 8.67 -9.01 -1.21
C ALA A 65 9.62 -10.19 -1.46
N HIS A 66 9.11 -11.42 -1.42
CA HIS A 66 9.90 -12.62 -1.70
C HIS A 66 10.47 -12.62 -3.13
N LEU A 67 9.65 -12.24 -4.12
CA LEU A 67 10.11 -12.08 -5.50
C LEU A 67 11.26 -11.06 -5.60
N GLY A 68 11.11 -9.89 -4.98
CA GLY A 68 12.12 -8.84 -5.00
C GLY A 68 13.42 -9.26 -4.31
N ILE A 69 13.34 -9.96 -3.18
CA ILE A 69 14.50 -10.45 -2.41
C ILE A 69 15.26 -11.52 -3.21
N VAL A 70 14.56 -12.47 -3.84
CA VAL A 70 15.19 -13.61 -4.54
C VAL A 70 15.73 -13.21 -5.91
N THR A 71 14.99 -12.39 -6.66
CA THR A 71 15.34 -12.07 -8.06
C THR A 71 16.12 -10.75 -8.20
N GLY A 72 16.04 -9.86 -7.21
CA GLY A 72 16.57 -8.50 -7.30
C GLY A 72 15.80 -7.59 -8.26
N LEU A 73 14.67 -8.03 -8.82
CA LEU A 73 13.85 -7.27 -9.76
C LEU A 73 12.63 -6.69 -9.04
N CYS A 74 12.19 -5.50 -9.44
CA CYS A 74 10.88 -5.01 -9.04
C CYS A 74 9.76 -5.72 -9.82
N LEU A 75 8.54 -5.67 -9.30
CA LEU A 75 7.40 -6.39 -9.89
C LEU A 75 7.13 -5.96 -11.35
N SER A 76 7.33 -4.69 -11.68
CA SER A 76 7.17 -4.17 -13.05
C SER A 76 8.25 -4.66 -14.02
N GLU A 77 9.50 -4.77 -13.56
CA GLU A 77 10.60 -5.38 -14.32
C GLU A 77 10.36 -6.87 -14.55
N ALA A 78 9.96 -7.60 -13.49
CA ALA A 78 9.61 -9.01 -13.59
C ALA A 78 8.43 -9.23 -14.56
N ALA A 79 7.39 -8.40 -14.47
CA ALA A 79 6.26 -8.44 -15.39
C ALA A 79 6.67 -8.15 -16.85
N THR A 80 7.66 -7.29 -17.08
CA THR A 80 8.16 -7.03 -18.44
C THR A 80 9.00 -8.17 -18.99
N ARG A 81 9.77 -8.84 -18.11
CA ARG A 81 10.71 -9.91 -18.49
C ARG A 81 10.04 -11.26 -18.70
N TYR A 82 9.06 -11.61 -17.87
CA TYR A 82 8.47 -12.95 -17.82
C TYR A 82 7.09 -13.06 -18.50
N LEU A 83 6.37 -11.95 -18.74
CA LEU A 83 5.08 -11.99 -19.45
C LEU A 83 5.24 -11.61 -20.93
N PRO A 84 4.35 -12.13 -21.81
CA PRO A 84 4.28 -11.67 -23.19
C PRO A 84 3.90 -10.19 -23.27
N ARG A 85 4.46 -9.46 -24.24
CA ARG A 85 4.26 -8.01 -24.41
C ARG A 85 2.80 -7.57 -24.50
N ALA A 86 1.93 -8.43 -25.04
CA ALA A 86 0.50 -8.19 -25.16
C ALA A 86 -0.22 -8.11 -23.79
N VAL A 87 0.30 -8.81 -22.77
CA VAL A 87 -0.26 -8.81 -21.41
C VAL A 87 0.51 -7.86 -20.49
N SER A 88 1.84 -7.84 -20.59
CA SER A 88 2.68 -6.97 -19.75
C SER A 88 2.32 -5.48 -19.91
N ARG A 89 2.15 -5.00 -21.14
CA ARG A 89 1.83 -3.59 -21.41
C ARG A 89 0.53 -3.11 -20.76
N PRO A 90 -0.65 -3.73 -20.98
CA PRO A 90 -1.88 -3.26 -20.35
C PRO A 90 -1.83 -3.37 -18.82
N VAL A 91 -1.19 -4.41 -18.27
CA VAL A 91 -1.02 -4.55 -16.82
C VAL A 91 -0.20 -3.39 -16.26
N LEU A 92 0.94 -3.06 -16.86
CA LEU A 92 1.77 -1.94 -16.40
C LEU A 92 1.07 -0.58 -16.57
N TRP A 93 0.32 -0.39 -17.65
CA TRP A 93 -0.50 0.82 -17.83
C TRP A 93 -1.60 0.94 -16.76
N SER A 94 -2.28 -0.16 -16.43
CA SER A 94 -3.27 -0.18 -15.36
C SER A 94 -2.65 0.12 -13.99
N ALA A 95 -1.45 -0.41 -13.70
CA ALA A 95 -0.74 -0.13 -12.47
C ALA A 95 -0.33 1.35 -12.37
N MET A 96 0.13 1.94 -13.47
CA MET A 96 0.40 3.38 -13.54
C MET A 96 -0.86 4.21 -13.30
N GLY A 97 -1.97 3.85 -13.95
CA GLY A 97 -3.27 4.50 -13.75
C GLY A 97 -3.73 4.43 -12.30
N ALA A 98 -3.62 3.25 -11.67
CA ALA A 98 -3.95 3.07 -10.26
C ALA A 98 -3.08 3.94 -9.36
N SER A 99 -1.77 4.03 -9.61
CA SER A 99 -0.87 4.90 -8.85
C SER A 99 -1.26 6.37 -8.94
N VAL A 100 -1.62 6.85 -10.15
CA VAL A 100 -2.10 8.23 -10.35
C VAL A 100 -3.40 8.46 -9.59
N SER A 101 -4.35 7.51 -9.64
CA SER A 101 -5.60 7.60 -8.89
C SER A 101 -5.38 7.66 -7.37
N THR A 102 -4.45 6.87 -6.83
CA THR A 102 -4.09 6.93 -5.40
C THR A 102 -3.53 8.30 -5.03
N SER A 103 -2.60 8.84 -5.81
CA SER A 103 -2.04 10.18 -5.55
C SER A 103 -3.11 11.27 -5.59
N LEU A 104 -4.11 11.17 -6.49
CA LEU A 104 -5.24 12.10 -6.49
C LEU A 104 -6.07 12.02 -5.20
N ALA A 105 -6.33 10.81 -4.69
CA ALA A 105 -7.06 10.62 -3.44
C ALA A 105 -6.28 11.18 -2.23
N GLU A 106 -4.96 10.99 -2.20
CA GLU A 106 -4.09 11.55 -1.14
C GLU A 106 -4.06 13.07 -1.16
N ILE A 107 -3.91 13.69 -2.34
CA ILE A 107 -3.92 15.15 -2.49
C ILE A 107 -5.26 15.74 -2.04
N LEU A 108 -6.38 15.14 -2.47
CA LEU A 108 -7.72 15.58 -2.09
C LEU A 108 -7.92 15.46 -0.57
N GLY A 109 -7.55 14.32 0.01
CA GLY A 109 -7.65 14.08 1.45
C GLY A 109 -6.80 15.06 2.25
N ALA A 110 -5.57 15.33 1.81
CA ALA A 110 -4.69 16.32 2.44
C ALA A 110 -5.26 17.74 2.35
N ALA A 111 -5.84 18.12 1.20
CA ALA A 111 -6.46 19.43 1.03
C ALA A 111 -7.63 19.62 2.00
N ILE A 112 -8.56 18.65 2.07
CA ILE A 112 -9.70 18.68 3.00
C ILE A 112 -9.21 18.71 4.45
N ALA A 113 -8.19 17.92 4.80
CA ALA A 113 -7.62 17.93 6.15
C ALA A 113 -7.05 19.30 6.54
N LEU A 114 -6.38 19.99 5.60
CA LEU A 114 -5.85 21.34 5.83
C LEU A 114 -6.98 22.39 5.99
N GLU A 115 -8.06 22.27 5.21
CA GLU A 115 -9.25 23.11 5.38
C GLU A 115 -9.86 22.90 6.77
N MET A 116 -10.03 21.65 7.21
CA MET A 116 -10.61 21.35 8.53
C MET A 116 -9.71 21.81 9.69
N LEU A 117 -8.40 21.74 9.54
CA LEU A 117 -7.44 22.07 10.60
C LEU A 117 -7.17 23.58 10.72
N PHE A 118 -7.06 24.28 9.58
CA PHE A 118 -6.62 25.67 9.53
C PHE A 118 -7.67 26.64 8.96
N GLY A 119 -8.82 26.14 8.50
CA GLY A 119 -9.85 26.95 7.85
C GLY A 119 -9.40 27.56 6.52
N LEU A 120 -8.36 27.00 5.89
CA LEU A 120 -7.86 27.48 4.60
C LEU A 120 -8.87 27.17 3.50
N PRO A 121 -9.26 28.15 2.67
CA PRO A 121 -10.20 27.90 1.58
C PRO A 121 -9.59 26.95 0.56
N LEU A 122 -10.34 25.89 0.22
CA LEU A 122 -10.05 25.06 -0.93
C LEU A 122 -10.24 25.89 -2.18
N THR A 123 -9.16 26.53 -2.63
CA THR A 123 -9.14 27.21 -3.92
C THR A 123 -8.98 26.09 -4.97
N VAL A 124 -10.10 25.48 -5.33
CA VAL A 124 -10.24 24.65 -6.53
C VAL A 124 -10.50 25.57 -7.71
#